data_AF-A0A3B3SH56-F1
#
_entry.id   AF-A0A3B3SH56-F1
#
_cell.length_a   1.000
_cell.length_b   1.000
_cell.length_c   1.000
_cell.angle_alpha   90.00
_cell.angle_beta   90.00
_cell.angle_gamma   90.00
#
_symmetry.space_group_name_H-M   'P 1'
#
loop_
_entity.id
_entity.type
_entity.pdbx_description
1 polymer ?
#
loop_
_entity_poly.entity_id
_entity_poly.type
_entity_poly.pdbx_seq_one_letter_code
_entity_poly.pdbx_strand_id
1 'polypeptide(L)'
;LVSKGVRCLFFFILALVFDIGGLVIFLLGIFASFTFWEFFVLTGPIIIFLSLIFWIFWYLGNITACLLPKNRQSRLNHVNLGHQLCYSKPLS
;
A
#
# COMPACT_ATOMS: atom_id res chain seq x y z
N LEU A 1 10.30 -13.90 11.43
CA LEU A 1 10.67 -12.72 10.60
C LEU A 1 10.18 -12.85 9.15
N VAL A 2 10.29 -14.04 8.54
CA VAL A 2 9.82 -14.33 7.17
C VAL A 2 8.30 -14.12 6.97
N SER A 3 7.46 -14.53 7.91
CA SER A 3 5.99 -14.46 7.77
C SER A 3 5.39 -13.04 7.73
N LYS A 4 6.07 -12.01 8.28
CA LYS A 4 5.56 -10.63 8.26
C LYS A 4 5.83 -9.91 6.93
N GLY A 5 6.94 -10.21 6.26
CA GLY A 5 7.29 -9.60 4.97
C GLY A 5 6.41 -10.09 3.82
N VAL A 6 6.06 -11.39 3.82
CA VAL A 6 5.23 -12.00 2.75
C VAL A 6 3.86 -11.33 2.65
N ARG A 7 3.21 -11.01 3.77
CA ARG A 7 1.88 -10.37 3.77
C ARG A 7 1.92 -8.96 3.21
N CYS A 8 2.95 -8.18 3.57
CA CYS A 8 3.14 -6.82 3.06
C CYS A 8 3.42 -6.86 1.55
N LEU A 9 4.37 -7.70 1.11
CA LEU A 9 4.67 -7.87 -0.30
C LEU A 9 3.47 -8.37 -1.10
N PHE A 10 2.66 -9.28 -0.54
CA PHE A 10 1.45 -9.78 -1.17
C PHE A 10 0.43 -8.66 -1.44
N PHE A 11 0.14 -7.79 -0.46
CA PHE A 11 -0.76 -6.65 -0.65
C PHE A 11 -0.23 -5.67 -1.70
N PHE A 12 1.09 -5.46 -1.75
CA PHE A 12 1.71 -4.62 -2.76
C PHE A 12 1.54 -5.18 -4.17
N ILE A 13 1.83 -6.48 -4.36
CA ILE A 13 1.66 -7.14 -5.65
C ILE A 13 0.19 -7.09 -6.08
N LEU A 14 -0.74 -7.33 -5.15
CA LEU A 14 -2.16 -7.30 -5.45
C LEU A 14 -2.62 -5.90 -5.90
N ALA A 15 -2.17 -4.84 -5.22
CA ALA A 15 -2.44 -3.46 -5.62
C ALA A 15 -1.88 -3.17 -7.03
N LEU A 16 -0.64 -3.57 -7.31
CA LEU A 16 -0.01 -3.35 -8.62
C LEU A 16 -0.75 -4.08 -9.74
N VAL A 17 -1.14 -5.34 -9.53
CA VAL A 17 -1.88 -6.14 -10.51
C VAL A 17 -3.24 -5.52 -10.82
N PHE A 18 -3.97 -5.06 -9.80
CA PHE A 18 -5.26 -4.40 -10.02
C PHE A 18 -5.12 -3.02 -10.67
N ASP A 19 -4.10 -2.24 -10.33
CA ASP A 19 -3.88 -0.93 -10.97
C ASP A 19 -3.58 -1.07 -12.47
N ILE A 20 -2.60 -1.90 -12.83
CA ILE A 20 -2.23 -2.14 -14.23
C ILE A 20 -3.40 -2.81 -14.97
N GLY A 21 -4.02 -3.84 -14.38
CA GLY A 21 -5.16 -4.52 -14.97
C GLY A 21 -6.36 -3.59 -15.18
N GLY A 22 -6.67 -2.76 -14.19
CA GLY A 22 -7.75 -1.77 -14.26
C GLY A 22 -7.50 -0.69 -15.32
N LEU A 23 -6.27 -0.19 -15.42
CA LEU A 23 -5.87 0.74 -16.48
C LEU A 23 -5.98 0.09 -17.87
N VAL A 24 -5.50 -1.14 -18.05
CA VAL A 24 -5.61 -1.85 -19.32
C VAL A 24 -7.08 -2.07 -19.69
N ILE A 25 -7.92 -2.53 -18.77
CA ILE A 25 -9.35 -2.73 -18.98
C ILE A 25 -10.04 -1.40 -19.33
N PHE A 26 -9.73 -0.32 -18.62
CA PHE A 26 -10.27 1.00 -18.88
C PHE A 26 -9.82 1.54 -20.26
N LEU A 27 -8.56 1.37 -20.63
CA LEU A 27 -8.02 1.82 -21.92
C LEU A 27 -8.56 0.97 -23.09
N LEU A 28 -8.66 -0.35 -22.93
CA LEU A 28 -9.35 -1.19 -23.92
C LEU A 28 -10.81 -0.78 -24.04
N GLY A 29 -11.43 -0.51 -22.90
CA GLY A 29 -12.74 0.10 -22.78
C GLY A 29 -12.81 1.55 -23.22
N ILE A 30 -11.76 2.22 -23.72
CA ILE A 30 -11.91 3.53 -24.37
C ILE A 30 -11.55 3.48 -25.86
N PHE A 31 -10.60 2.63 -26.21
CA PHE A 31 -10.07 2.54 -27.58
C PHE A 31 -10.74 1.46 -28.43
N ALA A 32 -11.36 0.44 -27.83
CA ALA A 32 -11.91 -0.67 -28.59
C ALA A 32 -13.40 -0.47 -28.95
N SER A 33 -13.75 -0.48 -30.23
CA SER A 33 -15.15 -0.41 -30.68
C SER A 33 -15.87 -1.76 -30.57
N PHE A 34 -15.86 -2.39 -29.40
CA PHE A 34 -16.59 -3.64 -29.13
C PHE A 34 -18.02 -3.37 -28.66
N THR A 35 -18.95 -4.28 -28.95
CA THR A 35 -20.36 -4.19 -28.52
C THR A 35 -20.55 -4.18 -26.99
N PHE A 36 -19.53 -4.60 -26.23
CA PHE A 36 -19.55 -4.71 -24.75
C PHE A 36 -18.71 -3.64 -24.04
N TRP A 37 -18.36 -2.57 -24.73
CA TRP A 37 -17.46 -1.52 -24.23
C TRP A 37 -17.91 -0.88 -22.92
N GLU A 38 -19.22 -0.76 -22.71
CA GLU A 38 -19.81 -0.20 -21.48
C GLU A 38 -19.38 -0.97 -20.22
N PHE A 39 -19.21 -2.29 -20.32
CA PHE A 39 -18.72 -3.10 -19.20
C PHE A 39 -17.25 -2.80 -18.89
N PHE A 40 -16.40 -2.59 -19.90
CA PHE A 40 -14.98 -2.28 -19.70
C PHE A 40 -14.78 -0.88 -19.13
N VAL A 41 -15.51 0.12 -19.64
CA VAL A 41 -15.53 1.50 -19.10
C VAL A 41 -15.97 1.52 -17.66
N LEU A 42 -16.96 0.71 -17.28
CA LEU A 42 -17.49 0.69 -15.92
C LEU A 42 -16.59 -0.11 -14.96
N THR A 43 -16.11 -1.28 -15.38
CA THR A 43 -15.33 -2.18 -14.50
C THR A 43 -13.89 -1.71 -14.31
N GLY A 44 -13.27 -1.07 -15.30
CA GLY A 44 -11.90 -0.56 -15.19
C GLY A 44 -11.69 0.40 -14.02
N PRO A 45 -12.44 1.51 -13.92
CA PRO A 45 -12.37 2.45 -12.80
C PRO A 45 -12.72 1.83 -11.45
N ILE A 46 -13.68 0.88 -11.41
CA ILE A 46 -14.01 0.15 -10.17
C ILE A 46 -12.80 -0.64 -9.67
N ILE A 47 -12.07 -1.30 -10.57
CA ILE A 47 -10.86 -2.06 -10.25
C ILE A 47 -9.74 -1.13 -9.78
N ILE A 48 -9.53 0.02 -10.45
CA ILE A 48 -8.54 1.03 -10.04
C ILE A 48 -8.88 1.58 -8.65
N PHE A 49 -10.16 1.85 -8.37
CA PHE A 49 -10.60 2.32 -7.06
C PHE A 49 -10.34 1.26 -5.96
N LEU A 50 -10.59 -0.02 -6.25
CA LEU A 50 -10.24 -1.11 -5.36
C LEU A 50 -8.73 -1.21 -5.10
N SER A 51 -7.89 -0.92 -6.10
CA SER A 51 -6.44 -0.91 -5.96
C SER A 51 -5.95 0.12 -4.92
N LEU A 52 -6.54 1.33 -4.90
CA LEU A 52 -6.21 2.37 -3.93
C LEU A 52 -6.40 1.89 -2.48
N ILE A 53 -7.43 1.08 -2.21
CA ILE A 53 -7.69 0.51 -0.89
C ILE A 53 -6.54 -0.41 -0.47
N PHE A 54 -6.09 -1.31 -1.36
CA PHE A 54 -4.95 -2.20 -1.09
C PHE A 54 -3.63 -1.45 -0.92
N TRP A 55 -3.45 -0.37 -1.68
CA TRP A 55 -2.25 0.48 -1.57
C TRP A 55 -2.19 1.20 -0.22
N ILE A 56 -3.32 1.71 0.27
CA ILE A 56 -3.43 2.32 1.61
C ILE A 56 -3.10 1.27 2.69
N PHE A 57 -3.66 0.06 2.61
CA PHE A 57 -3.34 -1.00 3.58
C PHE A 57 -1.86 -1.38 3.58
N TRP A 58 -1.25 -1.48 2.40
CA TRP A 58 0.19 -1.69 2.28
C TRP A 58 1.00 -0.55 2.93
N TYR A 59 0.63 0.70 2.65
CA TYR A 59 1.32 1.88 3.16
C TYR A 59 1.21 1.99 4.69
N LEU A 60 0.02 1.74 5.25
CA LEU A 60 -0.21 1.66 6.70
C LEU A 60 0.65 0.56 7.34
N GLY A 61 0.77 -0.60 6.70
CA GLY A 61 1.64 -1.68 7.17
C GLY A 61 3.13 -1.30 7.14
N ASN A 62 3.57 -0.59 6.09
CA ASN A 62 4.95 -0.13 5.96
C ASN A 62 5.30 0.96 7.00
N ILE A 63 4.41 1.93 7.22
CA ILE A 63 4.58 2.96 8.26
C ILE A 63 4.56 2.35 9.66
N THR A 64 3.65 1.41 9.93
CA THR A 64 3.59 0.71 11.23
C THR A 64 4.84 -0.13 11.46
N ALA A 65 5.44 -0.71 10.41
CA ALA A 65 6.72 -1.41 10.52
C ALA A 65 7.89 -0.47 10.88
N CYS A 66 7.83 0.79 10.45
CA CYS A 66 8.79 1.83 10.83
C CYS A 66 8.55 2.32 12.27
N LEU A 67 7.29 2.50 12.67
CA LEU A 67 6.89 3.01 14.00
C LEU A 67 6.92 1.97 15.10
N LEU A 68 6.78 0.67 14.80
CA LEU A 68 6.92 -0.37 15.81
C LEU A 68 8.40 -0.64 16.04
N PRO A 69 8.95 -0.30 17.22
CA PRO A 69 10.27 -0.73 17.59
C PRO A 69 10.25 -2.25 17.74
N LYS A 70 10.78 -2.96 16.75
CA LYS A 70 10.98 -4.43 16.73
C LYS A 70 11.84 -4.96 17.92
N ASN A 71 12.31 -4.10 18.82
CA ASN A 71 13.33 -4.41 19.82
C ASN A 71 13.14 -3.72 21.19
N ARG A 72 11.95 -3.21 21.54
CA ARG A 72 11.75 -2.40 22.77
C ARG A 72 11.11 -3.10 23.97
N GLN A 73 10.73 -4.38 23.91
CA GLN A 73 10.26 -5.07 25.12
C GLN A 73 11.42 -5.39 26.11
N SER A 74 12.63 -5.64 25.61
CA SER A 74 13.82 -5.92 26.45
C SER A 74 14.64 -4.67 26.81
N ARG A 75 14.40 -3.53 26.13
CA ARG A 75 15.14 -2.25 26.28
C ARG A 75 14.27 -1.12 26.87
N LEU A 76 13.11 -1.44 27.43
CA LEU A 76 12.26 -0.47 28.14
C LEU A 76 12.82 -0.09 29.53
N ASN A 77 13.77 -0.84 30.07
CA ASN A 77 14.48 -0.50 31.33
C ASN A 77 15.60 0.55 31.17
N HIS A 78 15.99 0.93 29.95
CA HIS A 78 17.17 1.81 29.72
C HIS A 78 16.87 3.08 28.90
N VAL A 79 15.63 3.29 28.49
CA VAL A 79 15.25 4.34 27.51
C VAL A 79 14.11 5.17 28.07
N ASN A 80 14.27 5.64 29.32
CA ASN A 80 13.69 6.92 29.75
C ASN A 80 14.56 8.10 29.27
N LEU A 81 15.81 7.85 28.86
CA LEU A 81 16.73 8.87 28.33
C LEU A 81 16.57 9.18 26.83
N GLY A 82 15.88 8.33 26.04
CA GLY A 82 15.78 8.49 24.58
C GLY A 82 14.62 9.36 24.09
N HIS A 83 13.78 9.87 24.99
CA HIS A 83 12.61 10.69 24.66
C HIS A 83 12.99 12.05 24.02
N GLN A 84 14.28 12.45 24.08
CA GLN A 84 14.77 13.71 23.53
C GLN A 84 15.02 13.73 22.01
N LEU A 85 15.01 12.59 21.30
CA LEU A 85 15.47 12.56 19.89
C LEU A 85 14.35 12.51 18.83
N CYS A 86 13.08 12.36 19.22
CA CYS A 86 11.96 12.26 18.26
C CYS A 86 11.32 13.60 17.83
N TYR A 87 11.83 14.76 18.29
CA TYR A 87 11.29 16.09 17.94
C TYR A 87 12.27 16.99 17.17
N SER A 88 13.43 16.49 16.72
CA SER A 88 14.47 17.32 16.07
C SER A 88 14.82 16.85 14.66
N LYS A 89 13.83 16.81 13.76
CA LYS A 89 14.10 17.04 12.34
C LYS A 89 13.29 18.26 11.87
N PRO A 90 13.89 19.46 11.83
CA PRO A 90 13.30 20.57 11.13
C PRO A 90 13.51 20.42 9.62
N LEU A 91 12.45 20.78 8.93
CA LEU A 91 12.30 21.13 7.52
C LEU A 91 13.60 21.63 6.86
N SER A 92 13.98 21.01 5.74
CA SER A 92 14.79 21.61 4.68
C SER A 92 14.22 21.21 3.33
#